data_AF-A0A845GTB3-F1
#
_entry.id   AF-A0A845GTB3-F1
#
_cell.length_a   1.000
_cell.length_b   1.000
_cell.length_c   1.000
_cell.angle_alpha   90.00
_cell.angle_beta   90.00
_cell.angle_gamma   90.00
#
_symmetry.space_group_name_H-M   'P 1'
#
loop_
_entity.id
_entity.type
_entity.pdbx_description
1 polymer ?
#
loop_
_entity_poly.entity_id
_entity_poly.type
_entity_poly.pdbx_seq_one_letter_code
_entity_poly.pdbx_strand_id
1 'polypeptide(L)'
;MRFWMILASLTILLTTSVAAQCRHDDSTNKKTYETSGQAIAADGRPLVPPGAGGLLDKSYRLVDAYQNDDAETWNHLVCGALSEKGAPGSLSAMKFLGLLSTPRLVSVASVSEAGNLTTSHQQPTVEIEVQAENYPVGNLVLTFVEIDNGRCVLVIF
;
A
#
# COMPACT_ATOMS: atom_id res chain seq x y z
N MET A 1 28.24 -54.72 -53.40
CA MET A 1 27.73 -53.91 -54.52
C MET A 1 27.03 -52.68 -53.96
N ARG A 2 27.43 -51.50 -54.45
CA ARG A 2 26.79 -50.16 -54.40
C ARG A 2 26.63 -49.44 -53.05
N PHE A 3 27.63 -48.59 -52.80
CA PHE A 3 27.51 -47.28 -52.14
C PHE A 3 26.36 -46.44 -52.73
N TRP A 4 25.74 -45.59 -51.91
CA TRP A 4 25.74 -44.11 -52.07
C TRP A 4 25.03 -43.45 -50.86
N MET A 5 25.80 -42.64 -50.12
CA MET A 5 25.33 -41.46 -49.38
C MET A 5 25.14 -40.32 -50.40
N ILE A 6 24.14 -39.44 -50.18
CA ILE A 6 24.08 -37.98 -50.42
C ILE A 6 22.63 -37.59 -50.06
N LEU A 7 22.35 -36.99 -48.90
CA LEU A 7 22.42 -35.56 -48.53
C LEU A 7 21.43 -34.64 -49.27
N ALA A 8 20.70 -33.88 -48.44
CA ALA A 8 19.99 -32.62 -48.71
C ALA A 8 18.65 -32.65 -49.46
N SER A 9 17.58 -32.31 -48.74
CA SER A 9 16.69 -31.21 -49.10
C SER A 9 15.80 -30.85 -47.91
N LEU A 10 16.29 -29.90 -47.11
CA LEU A 10 15.57 -29.18 -46.06
C LEU A 10 14.72 -28.11 -46.76
N THR A 11 13.41 -28.26 -46.81
CA THR A 11 12.49 -27.18 -47.20
C THR A 11 11.78 -26.67 -45.95
N ILE A 12 12.25 -25.53 -45.49
CA ILE A 12 11.67 -24.72 -44.43
C ILE A 12 10.43 -24.04 -45.02
N LEU A 13 9.23 -24.43 -44.58
CA LEU A 13 8.04 -23.61 -44.77
C LEU A 13 7.92 -22.68 -43.56
N LEU A 14 8.30 -21.41 -43.74
CA LEU A 14 8.02 -20.34 -42.80
C LEU A 14 6.51 -20.09 -42.78
N THR A 15 5.81 -20.54 -41.75
CA THR A 15 4.57 -19.91 -41.31
C THR A 15 4.85 -19.15 -40.03
N THR A 16 5.04 -17.84 -40.19
CA THR A 16 5.06 -16.87 -39.09
C THR A 16 3.66 -16.77 -38.49
N SER A 17 3.36 -17.65 -37.54
CA SER A 17 2.27 -17.45 -36.60
C SER A 17 2.88 -16.93 -35.32
N VAL A 18 2.56 -15.67 -35.04
CA VAL A 18 2.96 -14.88 -33.87
C VAL A 18 2.94 -15.74 -32.61
N ALA A 19 4.11 -15.90 -32.02
CA ALA A 19 4.25 -16.42 -30.66
C ALA A 19 3.60 -15.42 -29.69
N ALA A 20 2.39 -15.69 -29.24
CA ALA A 20 1.96 -15.25 -27.92
C ALA A 20 2.56 -16.23 -26.92
N GLN A 21 3.87 -16.07 -26.68
CA GLN A 21 4.58 -16.75 -25.61
C GLN A 21 3.97 -16.26 -24.30
N CYS A 22 3.20 -17.10 -23.60
CA CYS A 22 2.89 -16.88 -22.19
C CYS A 22 4.22 -16.99 -21.44
N ARG A 23 4.92 -15.87 -21.34
CA ARG A 23 6.15 -15.70 -20.60
C ARG A 23 5.80 -15.80 -19.13
N HIS A 24 6.25 -16.90 -18.53
CA HIS A 24 6.34 -17.05 -17.09
C HIS A 24 7.46 -16.11 -16.63
N ASP A 25 7.12 -14.88 -16.26
CA ASP A 25 8.02 -13.99 -15.53
C ASP A 25 7.76 -14.20 -14.03
N ASP A 26 8.58 -15.08 -13.45
CA ASP A 26 8.92 -15.06 -12.04
C ASP A 26 9.92 -13.91 -11.82
N SER A 27 9.42 -12.78 -11.33
CA SER A 27 10.25 -11.68 -10.85
C SER A 27 9.42 -10.75 -9.97
N THR A 28 9.57 -10.93 -8.66
CA THR A 28 9.28 -9.94 -7.61
C THR A 28 7.90 -9.31 -7.63
N ASN A 29 7.04 -9.81 -6.74
CA ASN A 29 5.87 -9.11 -6.19
C ASN A 29 6.31 -7.79 -5.53
N LYS A 30 6.58 -6.78 -6.36
CA LYS A 30 6.53 -5.38 -5.95
C LYS A 30 5.08 -5.01 -6.15
N LYS A 31 4.30 -4.91 -5.05
CA LYS A 31 3.01 -4.22 -5.06
C LYS A 31 3.25 -2.87 -5.73
N THR A 32 2.82 -2.74 -6.98
CA THR A 32 2.82 -1.48 -7.70
C THR A 32 1.73 -0.64 -7.06
N TYR A 33 2.09 0.09 -6.01
CA TYR A 33 1.39 1.31 -5.67
C TYR A 33 1.78 2.30 -6.78
N GLU A 34 0.90 2.42 -7.79
CA GLU A 34 1.01 3.46 -8.80
C GLU A 34 0.90 4.83 -8.13
N THR A 35 2.03 5.37 -7.70
CA THR A 35 2.20 6.79 -7.50
C THR A 35 2.71 7.39 -8.81
N SER A 36 1.81 7.64 -9.77
CA SER A 36 1.96 8.74 -10.75
C SER A 36 0.71 8.91 -11.59
N GLY A 37 -0.15 9.85 -11.18
CA GLY A 37 -1.47 10.12 -11.75
C GLY A 37 -2.47 10.19 -10.61
N GLN A 38 -2.89 11.39 -10.21
CA GLN A 38 -3.98 11.54 -9.25
C GLN A 38 -5.14 10.67 -9.74
N ALA A 39 -5.53 9.64 -8.98
CA ALA A 39 -6.64 8.81 -9.39
C ALA A 39 -7.87 9.73 -9.55
N ILE A 40 -8.48 9.75 -10.74
CA ILE A 40 -9.55 10.70 -11.10
C ILE A 40 -10.89 9.96 -11.04
N ALA A 41 -11.88 10.56 -10.37
CA ALA A 41 -13.25 10.08 -10.38
C ALA A 41 -13.84 10.18 -11.79
N ALA A 42 -14.92 9.45 -12.06
CA ALA A 42 -15.59 9.48 -13.37
C ALA A 42 -16.01 10.91 -13.83
N ASP A 43 -16.11 11.85 -12.88
CA ASP A 43 -16.45 13.26 -13.12
C ASP A 43 -15.24 14.21 -13.22
N GLY A 44 -14.01 13.69 -13.27
CA GLY A 44 -12.80 14.50 -13.46
C GLY A 44 -12.17 15.03 -12.17
N ARG A 45 -12.76 14.79 -10.99
CA ARG A 45 -12.20 15.24 -9.71
C ARG A 45 -11.13 14.28 -9.18
N PRO A 46 -10.07 14.78 -8.51
CA PRO A 46 -9.15 13.91 -7.78
C PRO A 46 -9.91 13.08 -6.72
N LEU A 47 -9.67 11.76 -6.70
CA LEU A 47 -10.21 10.84 -5.70
C LEU A 47 -9.56 11.04 -4.32
N VAL A 48 -8.37 11.65 -4.31
CA VAL A 48 -7.67 12.03 -3.09
C VAL A 48 -7.74 13.55 -2.96
N PRO A 49 -8.34 14.08 -1.88
CA PRO A 49 -8.37 15.51 -1.64
C PRO A 49 -6.96 16.13 -1.57
N PRO A 50 -6.77 17.39 -1.99
CA PRO A 50 -5.50 18.09 -1.85
C PRO A 50 -4.98 18.05 -0.41
N GLY A 51 -3.67 17.86 -0.25
CA GLY A 51 -3.02 17.78 1.07
C GLY A 51 -3.17 16.43 1.79
N ALA A 52 -4.03 15.51 1.34
CA ALA A 52 -4.22 14.21 1.98
C ALA A 52 -3.37 13.07 1.37
N GLY A 53 -2.78 13.28 0.19
CA GLY A 53 -2.01 12.25 -0.52
C GLY A 53 -0.78 11.74 0.24
N GLY A 54 -0.08 12.63 0.96
CA GLY A 54 1.07 12.24 1.79
C GLY A 54 0.68 11.35 2.97
N LEU A 55 -0.42 11.67 3.64
CA LEU A 55 -0.95 10.85 4.72
C LEU A 55 -1.43 9.49 4.20
N LEU A 56 -2.14 9.46 3.06
CA LEU A 56 -2.60 8.21 2.46
C LEU A 56 -1.45 7.24 2.15
N ASP A 57 -0.35 7.74 1.59
CA ASP A 57 0.87 6.96 1.38
C ASP A 57 1.45 6.43 2.70
N LYS A 58 1.61 7.30 3.70
CA LYS A 58 2.11 6.91 5.02
C LYS A 58 1.21 5.85 5.68
N SER A 59 -0.11 5.98 5.58
CA SER A 59 -1.07 5.02 6.13
C SER A 59 -0.89 3.61 5.55
N TYR A 60 -0.78 3.49 4.22
CA TYR A 60 -0.53 2.19 3.59
C TYR A 60 0.84 1.63 3.95
N ARG A 61 1.88 2.46 3.98
CA ARG A 61 3.22 2.05 4.43
C ARG A 61 3.23 1.55 5.87
N LEU A 62 2.45 2.15 6.76
CA LEU A 62 2.28 1.69 8.14
C LEU A 62 1.57 0.33 8.21
N VAL A 63 0.51 0.12 7.44
CA VAL A 63 -0.16 -1.19 7.36
C VAL A 63 0.77 -2.27 6.83
N ASP A 64 1.51 -1.98 5.74
CA ASP A 64 2.50 -2.90 5.20
C ASP A 64 3.64 -3.17 6.21
N ALA A 65 4.13 -2.15 6.91
CA ALA A 65 5.16 -2.31 7.93
C ALA A 65 4.68 -3.20 9.08
N TYR A 66 3.43 -3.03 9.51
CA TYR A 66 2.82 -3.90 10.51
C TYR A 66 2.77 -5.37 10.08
N GLN A 67 2.30 -5.61 8.85
CA GLN A 67 2.14 -6.96 8.30
C GLN A 67 3.50 -7.66 8.07
N ASN A 68 4.53 -6.91 7.68
CA ASN A 68 5.86 -7.44 7.37
C ASN A 68 6.84 -7.42 8.56
N ASP A 69 6.38 -7.05 9.76
CA ASP A 69 7.23 -6.90 10.95
C ASP A 69 8.37 -5.88 10.79
N ASP A 70 8.16 -4.86 9.95
CA ASP A 70 9.13 -3.78 9.68
C ASP A 70 9.03 -2.70 10.76
N ALA A 71 9.66 -2.99 11.90
CA ALA A 71 9.72 -2.07 13.04
C ALA A 71 10.46 -0.77 12.71
N GLU A 72 11.40 -0.77 11.75
CA GLU A 72 12.15 0.43 11.37
C GLU A 72 11.21 1.45 10.71
N THR A 73 10.49 1.03 9.66
CA THR A 73 9.52 1.88 8.97
C THR A 73 8.41 2.32 9.91
N TRP A 74 7.85 1.40 10.70
CA TRP A 74 6.78 1.72 11.65
C TRP A 74 7.23 2.77 12.67
N ASN A 75 8.35 2.52 13.35
CA ASN A 75 8.77 3.37 14.45
C ASN A 75 9.27 4.74 13.96
N HIS A 76 9.74 4.85 12.72
CA HIS A 76 10.11 6.13 12.12
C HIS A 76 8.89 7.01 11.79
N LEU A 77 7.74 6.40 11.48
CA LEU A 77 6.54 7.11 11.06
C LEU A 77 5.57 7.41 12.20
N VAL A 78 5.51 6.60 13.27
CA VAL A 78 4.54 6.75 14.36
C VAL A 78 5.05 7.66 15.48
N CYS A 79 4.26 8.67 15.87
CA CYS A 79 4.69 9.69 16.85
C CYS A 79 5.02 9.12 18.25
N GLY A 80 4.34 8.05 18.67
CA GLY A 80 4.56 7.40 19.97
C GLY A 80 5.61 6.28 19.94
N ALA A 81 6.26 6.04 18.80
CA ALA A 81 7.22 4.96 18.62
C ALA A 81 8.69 5.44 18.65
N LEU A 82 8.91 6.75 18.56
CA LEU A 82 10.24 7.37 18.47
C LEU A 82 11.06 7.27 19.76
N SER A 83 10.46 6.93 20.90
CA SER A 83 11.10 7.15 22.21
C SER A 83 11.82 5.95 22.82
N GLU A 84 11.58 4.69 22.41
CA GLU A 84 12.30 3.49 22.87
C GLU A 84 11.68 2.20 22.28
N LYS A 85 12.42 1.08 22.24
CA LYS A 85 11.84 -0.24 21.92
C LYS A 85 10.77 -0.58 22.96
N GLY A 86 9.54 -0.86 22.53
CA GLY A 86 8.43 -1.17 23.43
C GLY A 86 7.67 0.06 23.95
N ALA A 87 7.95 1.26 23.43
CA ALA A 87 7.11 2.43 23.67
C ALA A 87 5.65 2.15 23.26
N PRO A 88 4.64 2.81 23.87
CA PRO A 88 3.23 2.52 23.60
C PRO A 88 2.82 2.59 22.12
N GLY A 89 3.51 3.38 21.29
CA GLY A 89 3.26 3.44 19.84
C GLY A 89 4.15 2.53 18.99
N SER A 90 5.10 1.80 19.58
CA SER A 90 6.04 0.93 18.85
C SER A 90 5.35 -0.28 18.21
N LEU A 91 5.89 -0.79 17.11
CA LEU A 91 5.28 -1.94 16.41
C LEU A 91 5.06 -3.14 17.34
N SER A 92 6.04 -3.44 18.20
CA SER A 92 5.94 -4.51 19.19
C SER A 92 4.75 -4.37 20.14
N ALA A 93 4.41 -3.13 20.52
CA ALA A 93 3.26 -2.88 21.39
C ALA A 93 1.94 -3.12 20.65
N MET A 94 1.91 -2.93 19.33
CA MET A 94 0.70 -3.03 18.50
C MET A 94 0.40 -4.45 18.00
N LYS A 95 1.38 -5.35 18.06
CA LYS A 95 1.25 -6.75 17.62
C LYS A 95 0.17 -7.54 18.36
N PHE A 96 -0.41 -7.02 19.43
CA PHE A 96 -1.55 -7.65 20.11
C PHE A 96 -2.75 -7.88 19.18
N LEU A 97 -2.88 -7.11 18.08
CA LEU A 97 -3.95 -7.28 17.08
C LEU A 97 -3.80 -8.56 16.23
N GLY A 98 -2.62 -9.19 16.22
CA GLY A 98 -2.35 -10.38 15.40
C GLY A 98 -2.24 -10.05 13.91
N LEU A 99 -2.54 -11.00 13.03
CA LEU A 99 -2.53 -10.76 11.58
C LEU A 99 -3.71 -9.86 11.16
N LEU A 100 -3.48 -9.03 10.13
CA LEU A 100 -4.50 -8.18 9.53
C LEU A 100 -4.93 -8.75 8.17
N SER A 101 -6.21 -8.66 7.84
CA SER A 101 -6.72 -8.92 6.49
C SER A 101 -6.19 -7.94 5.46
N THR A 102 -6.56 -8.14 4.19
CA THR A 102 -6.34 -7.14 3.15
C THR A 102 -6.97 -5.81 3.54
N PRO A 103 -6.22 -4.68 3.49
CA PRO A 103 -6.75 -3.37 3.84
C PRO A 103 -7.71 -2.83 2.79
N ARG A 104 -8.78 -2.19 3.26
CA ARG A 104 -9.77 -1.51 2.42
C ARG A 104 -9.83 -0.03 2.79
N LEU A 105 -9.63 0.86 1.83
CA LEU A 105 -9.81 2.29 2.06
C LEU A 105 -11.28 2.60 2.36
N VAL A 106 -11.55 3.26 3.49
CA VAL A 106 -12.89 3.69 3.89
C VAL A 106 -13.09 5.15 3.53
N SER A 107 -12.19 6.02 4.00
CA SER A 107 -12.32 7.46 3.81
C SER A 107 -10.96 8.15 3.75
N VAL A 108 -10.93 9.28 3.04
CA VAL A 108 -9.82 10.24 3.04
C VAL A 108 -10.43 11.62 3.18
N ALA A 109 -10.05 12.33 4.25
CA ALA A 109 -10.50 13.67 4.53
C ALA A 109 -9.32 14.64 4.54
N SER A 110 -9.47 15.77 3.85
CA SER A 110 -8.59 16.93 3.98
C SER A 110 -9.29 18.05 4.73
N VAL A 111 -8.49 18.90 5.35
CA VAL A 111 -8.95 20.15 5.94
C VAL A 111 -8.75 21.30 4.97
N SER A 112 -9.76 22.19 4.89
CA SER A 112 -9.68 23.41 4.11
C SER A 112 -9.27 24.58 5.01
N GLU A 113 -8.27 25.36 4.59
CA GLU A 113 -7.88 26.60 5.26
C GLU A 113 -8.94 27.71 5.15
N ALA A 114 -9.97 27.54 4.31
CA ALA A 114 -11.02 28.54 4.10
C ALA A 114 -12.10 28.55 5.21
N GLY A 115 -12.07 27.61 6.16
CA GLY A 115 -13.06 27.48 7.22
C GLY A 115 -12.61 28.09 8.54
N ASN A 116 -13.28 29.15 8.99
CA ASN A 116 -13.23 29.61 10.38
C ASN A 116 -13.97 28.59 11.28
N LEU A 117 -13.32 27.47 11.61
CA LEU A 117 -13.91 26.41 12.43
C LEU A 117 -13.09 26.13 13.69
N THR A 118 -13.84 25.91 14.75
CA THR A 118 -13.41 25.58 16.11
C THR A 118 -12.62 24.28 16.16
N THR A 119 -11.29 24.41 16.28
CA THR A 119 -10.27 23.56 16.95
C THR A 119 -10.27 22.02 16.87
N SER A 120 -11.31 21.31 16.41
CA SER A 120 -11.39 19.85 16.61
C SER A 120 -10.89 19.00 15.44
N HIS A 121 -10.93 19.47 14.19
CA HIS A 121 -10.40 18.74 13.03
C HIS A 121 -9.63 19.69 12.11
N GLN A 122 -8.39 20.00 12.48
CA GLN A 122 -7.46 20.81 11.70
C GLN A 122 -6.44 19.98 10.91
N GLN A 123 -6.62 18.66 10.83
CA GLN A 123 -5.62 17.76 10.24
C GLN A 123 -6.25 16.80 9.23
N PRO A 124 -5.54 16.47 8.13
CA PRO A 124 -5.96 15.40 7.24
C PRO A 124 -6.15 14.09 8.00
N THR A 125 -7.12 13.29 7.57
CA THR A 125 -7.43 11.98 8.17
C THR A 125 -7.60 10.93 7.08
N VAL A 126 -7.10 9.73 7.34
CA VAL A 126 -7.28 8.55 6.48
C VAL A 126 -7.83 7.41 7.32
N GLU A 127 -8.85 6.72 6.83
CA GLU A 127 -9.43 5.55 7.51
C GLU A 127 -9.31 4.31 6.63
N ILE A 128 -8.73 3.25 7.18
CA ILE A 128 -8.55 1.95 6.52
C ILE A 128 -9.22 0.87 7.36
N GLU A 129 -10.09 0.10 6.73
CA GLU A 129 -10.76 -1.04 7.31
C GLU A 129 -9.92 -2.31 7.13
N VAL A 130 -9.76 -3.08 8.21
CA VAL A 130 -9.13 -4.40 8.25
C VAL A 130 -9.94 -5.33 9.16
N GLN A 131 -9.70 -6.64 9.08
CA GLN A 131 -10.03 -7.58 10.16
C GLN A 131 -8.72 -7.96 10.85
N ALA A 132 -8.73 -7.97 12.17
CA ALA A 132 -7.58 -8.34 12.98
C ALA A 132 -7.86 -9.66 13.70
N GLU A 133 -6.91 -10.59 13.67
CA GLU A 133 -7.04 -11.95 14.23
C GLU A 133 -7.49 -11.94 15.69
N ASN A 134 -6.95 -11.02 16.48
CA ASN A 134 -7.24 -10.91 17.91
C ASN A 134 -8.28 -9.84 18.24
N TYR A 135 -9.02 -9.32 17.24
CA TYR A 135 -10.10 -8.36 17.43
C TYR A 135 -11.46 -9.02 17.13
N PRO A 136 -12.19 -9.50 18.14
CA PRO A 136 -13.35 -10.37 17.93
C PRO A 136 -14.62 -9.65 17.46
N VAL A 137 -14.60 -8.31 17.32
CA VAL A 137 -15.82 -7.49 17.17
C VAL A 137 -16.11 -7.09 15.73
N GLY A 138 -15.55 -7.80 14.75
CA GLY A 138 -15.76 -7.56 13.32
C GLY A 138 -14.63 -6.75 12.70
N ASN A 139 -14.97 -5.85 11.78
CA ASN A 139 -13.96 -5.02 11.11
C ASN A 139 -13.42 -3.95 12.07
N LEU A 140 -12.09 -3.81 12.09
CA LEU A 140 -11.35 -2.78 12.77
C LEU A 140 -11.08 -1.61 11.81
N VAL A 141 -11.38 -0.39 12.23
CA VAL A 141 -11.08 0.82 11.44
C VAL A 141 -9.81 1.45 12.01
N LEU A 142 -8.75 1.42 11.22
CA LEU A 142 -7.51 2.11 11.51
C LEU A 142 -7.63 3.56 11.04
N THR A 143 -7.62 4.50 11.98
CA THR A 143 -7.66 5.93 11.68
C THR A 143 -6.26 6.51 11.82
N PHE A 144 -5.80 7.19 10.76
CA PHE A 144 -4.49 7.81 10.69
C PHE A 144 -4.66 9.33 10.63
N VAL A 145 -3.91 10.03 11.47
CA VAL A 145 -3.92 11.50 11.53
C VAL A 145 -2.48 12.00 11.54
N GLU A 146 -2.18 12.96 10.67
CA GLU A 146 -0.89 13.65 10.75
C GLU A 146 -0.88 14.62 11.93
N ILE A 147 0.09 14.47 12.82
CA ILE A 147 0.32 15.39 13.94
C ILE A 147 1.76 15.94 13.89
N ASP A 148 2.09 16.85 14.80
CA ASP A 148 3.40 17.55 14.83
C ASP A 148 3.78 18.15 13.46
N ASN A 149 2.86 18.91 12.86
CA ASN A 149 3.03 19.55 11.54
C ASN A 149 3.39 18.56 10.42
N GLY A 150 2.85 17.34 10.45
CA GLY A 150 3.08 16.32 9.42
C GLY A 150 4.35 15.49 9.59
N ARG A 151 5.09 15.70 10.69
CA ARG A 151 6.35 14.97 10.96
C ARG A 151 6.13 13.49 11.26
N CYS A 152 5.01 13.13 11.86
CA CYS A 152 4.70 11.76 12.20
C CYS A 152 3.17 11.53 12.20
N VAL A 153 2.78 10.27 12.27
CA VAL A 153 1.39 9.82 12.20
C VAL A 153 0.95 9.29 13.56
N LEU A 154 -0.22 9.73 14.00
CA LEU A 154 -0.97 9.08 15.07
C LEU A 154 -1.84 7.98 14.45
N VAL A 155 -1.76 6.77 15.00
CA VAL A 155 -2.60 5.63 14.61
C VAL A 155 -3.60 5.35 15.72
N ILE A 156 -4.87 5.29 15.38
CA ILE A 156 -6.00 5.04 16.29
C ILE A 156 -6.71 3.76 15.82
N PHE A 157 -7.12 2.93 16.78
CA PHE A 157 -7.68 1.59 16.60
C PHE A 157 -9.06 1.50 17.26
#